data_AF-A0A352SBF6-F1
#
_entry.id   AF-A0A352SBF6-F1
#
_cell.length_a   1.000
_cell.length_b   1.000
_cell.length_c   1.000
_cell.angle_alpha   90.00
_cell.angle_beta   90.00
_cell.angle_gamma   90.00
#
_symmetry.space_group_name_H-M   'P 1'
#
loop_
_entity.id
_entity.type
_entity.pdbx_description
1 polymer ?
#
loop_
_entity_poly.entity_id
_entity_poly.type
_entity_poly.pdbx_seq_one_letter_code
_entity_poly.pdbx_strand_id
1 'polypeptide(L)'
;AVAGKTRSPSLPNVPTLAEAGLPGYAVEPWFGVYGPANLPAPVVQTLNTAFVEALARPDVRDKLAQAGFNPKGSSAAELQTLTQTEYERFGKVAKSAGITVD
;
A
#
# COMPACT_ATOMS: atom_id res chain seq x y z
N ALA A 1 -3.97 19.10 0.03
CA ALA A 1 -3.34 18.28 -1.02
C ALA A 1 -3.33 16.83 -0.56
N VAL A 2 -3.39 15.85 -1.48
CA VAL A 2 -3.27 14.42 -1.17
C VAL A 2 -1.82 13.94 -1.26
N ALA A 3 -1.48 12.90 -0.51
CA ALA A 3 -0.10 12.42 -0.36
C ALA A 3 0.33 11.38 -1.41
N GLY A 4 -0.62 10.80 -2.16
CA GLY A 4 -0.35 9.81 -3.20
C GLY A 4 0.32 10.39 -4.45
N LYS A 5 0.86 9.50 -5.30
CA LYS A 5 1.51 9.86 -6.58
C LYS A 5 0.54 10.54 -7.55
N THR A 6 -0.73 10.15 -7.49
CA THR A 6 -1.82 10.67 -8.31
C THR A 6 -2.94 11.18 -7.42
N ARG A 7 -3.84 11.99 -7.99
CA ARG A 7 -5.03 12.43 -7.27
C ARG A 7 -5.90 11.24 -6.88
N SER A 8 -6.55 11.33 -5.73
CA SER A 8 -7.51 10.31 -5.30
C SER A 8 -8.77 10.40 -6.16
N PRO A 9 -9.32 9.28 -6.67
CA PRO A 9 -10.62 9.28 -7.37
C PRO A 9 -11.76 9.86 -6.53
N SER A 10 -11.68 9.74 -5.20
CA SER A 10 -12.67 10.32 -4.27
C SER A 10 -12.52 11.84 -4.08
N LEU A 11 -11.36 12.42 -4.45
CA LEU A 11 -11.03 13.82 -4.30
C LEU A 11 -10.36 14.37 -5.59
N PRO A 12 -11.02 14.30 -6.76
CA PRO A 12 -10.37 14.58 -8.06
C PRO A 12 -9.93 16.03 -8.23
N ASN A 13 -10.55 16.95 -7.50
CA ASN A 13 -10.24 18.38 -7.54
C ASN A 13 -9.17 18.78 -6.51
N VAL A 14 -8.72 17.87 -5.65
CA VAL A 14 -7.68 18.13 -4.66
C VAL A 14 -6.32 17.77 -5.26
N PRO A 15 -5.35 18.70 -5.33
CA PRO A 15 -4.05 18.41 -5.92
C PRO A 15 -3.23 17.44 -5.07
N THR A 16 -2.25 16.77 -5.68
CA THR A 16 -1.21 16.03 -4.93
C THR A 16 -0.22 17.00 -4.27
N LEU A 17 0.55 16.53 -3.29
CA LEU A 17 1.65 17.33 -2.72
C LEU A 17 2.73 17.65 -3.77
N ALA A 18 2.95 16.75 -4.73
CA ALA A 18 3.84 17.00 -5.86
C ALA A 18 3.35 18.15 -6.76
N GLU A 19 2.06 18.21 -7.06
CA GLU A 19 1.44 19.33 -7.79
C GLU A 19 1.42 20.63 -6.97
N ALA A 20 1.39 20.53 -5.64
CA ALA A 20 1.33 21.65 -4.71
C ALA A 20 2.71 22.22 -4.29
N GLY A 21 3.79 21.86 -5.01
CA GLY A 21 5.12 22.44 -4.81
C GLY A 21 6.12 21.57 -4.05
N LEU A 22 5.81 20.30 -3.78
CA LEU A 22 6.75 19.32 -3.22
C LEU A 22 7.08 18.21 -4.23
N PRO A 23 7.86 18.51 -5.29
CA PRO A 23 8.15 17.55 -6.35
C PRO A 23 8.78 16.26 -5.78
N GLY A 24 8.33 15.11 -6.28
CA GLY A 24 8.78 13.79 -5.81
C GLY A 24 8.13 13.32 -4.50
N TYR A 25 7.32 14.14 -3.83
CA TYR A 25 6.56 13.70 -2.67
C TYR A 25 5.48 12.69 -3.09
N ALA A 26 5.57 11.49 -2.55
CA ALA A 26 4.56 10.45 -2.70
C ALA A 26 4.63 9.45 -1.55
N VAL A 27 3.72 9.55 -0.60
CA VAL A 27 3.59 8.62 0.53
C VAL A 27 2.13 8.21 0.60
N GLU A 28 1.87 6.96 0.24
CA GLU A 28 0.53 6.39 0.30
C GLU A 28 0.57 5.19 1.26
N PRO A 29 -0.29 5.15 2.29
CA PRO A 29 -0.36 4.01 3.18
C PRO A 29 -0.86 2.79 2.41
N TRP A 30 -0.28 1.64 2.71
CA TRP A 30 -0.66 0.36 2.14
C TRP A 30 -0.81 -0.67 3.24
N PHE A 31 -1.56 -1.73 2.95
CA PHE A 31 -1.82 -2.83 3.87
C PHE A 31 -1.42 -4.15 3.23
N GLY A 32 -0.80 -5.02 4.01
CA GLY A 32 -0.38 -6.35 3.59
C GLY A 32 -0.84 -7.39 4.60
N VAL A 33 -1.06 -8.62 4.13
CA VAL A 33 -1.32 -9.78 4.99
C VAL A 33 -0.06 -10.64 5.00
N TYR A 34 0.43 -10.95 6.21
CA TYR A 34 1.65 -11.72 6.42
C TYR A 34 1.33 -13.00 7.18
N GLY A 35 1.92 -14.11 6.75
CA GLY A 35 1.89 -15.39 7.46
C GLY A 35 3.20 -15.67 8.19
N PRO A 36 3.29 -16.79 8.93
CA PRO A 36 4.53 -17.26 9.52
C PRO A 36 5.66 -17.42 8.49
N ALA A 37 6.90 -17.27 8.94
CA ALA A 37 8.07 -17.55 8.11
C ALA A 37 8.04 -19.00 7.60
N ASN A 38 8.55 -19.20 6.38
CA ASN A 38 8.63 -20.51 5.72
C ASN A 38 7.29 -21.23 5.49
N LEU A 39 6.19 -20.47 5.34
CA LEU A 39 4.93 -21.05 4.90
C LEU A 39 5.10 -21.78 3.55
N PRO A 40 4.60 -23.01 3.38
CA PRO A 40 4.76 -23.74 2.12
C PRO A 40 4.17 -22.97 0.94
N ALA A 41 4.87 -22.95 -0.20
CA ALA A 41 4.46 -22.21 -1.40
C ALA A 41 3.01 -22.51 -1.86
N PRO A 42 2.51 -23.76 -1.83
CA PRO A 42 1.11 -24.03 -2.16
C PRO A 42 0.11 -23.32 -1.24
N VAL A 43 0.42 -23.20 0.05
CA VAL A 43 -0.45 -22.51 1.02
C VAL A 43 -0.46 -21.00 0.75
N VAL A 44 0.71 -20.42 0.46
CA VAL A 44 0.81 -19.00 0.06
C VAL A 44 -0.04 -18.74 -1.18
N GLN A 45 0.04 -19.61 -2.17
CA GLN A 45 -0.73 -19.47 -3.40
C GLN A 45 -2.23 -19.55 -3.15
N THR A 46 -2.70 -20.55 -2.38
CA THR A 46 -4.12 -20.69 -2.04
C THR A 46 -4.66 -19.45 -1.32
N LEU A 47 -3.92 -18.94 -0.33
CA LEU A 47 -4.31 -17.75 0.41
C LEU A 47 -4.32 -16.50 -0.47
N ASN A 48 -3.27 -16.31 -1.30
CA ASN A 48 -3.20 -15.17 -2.21
C ASN A 48 -4.39 -15.15 -3.17
N THR A 49 -4.71 -16.29 -3.79
CA THR A 49 -5.88 -16.43 -4.67
C THR A 49 -7.17 -16.03 -3.94
N ALA A 50 -7.40 -16.57 -2.74
CA ALA A 50 -8.60 -16.26 -1.97
C ALA A 50 -8.71 -14.77 -1.61
N PHE A 51 -7.60 -14.11 -1.25
CA PHE A 51 -7.60 -12.67 -0.96
C PHE A 51 -7.87 -11.83 -2.21
N VAL A 52 -7.26 -12.16 -3.35
CA VAL A 52 -7.48 -11.45 -4.62
C VAL A 52 -8.93 -11.59 -5.06
N GLU A 53 -9.52 -12.78 -4.96
CA GLU A 53 -10.93 -13.03 -5.27
C GLU A 53 -11.86 -12.24 -4.33
N ALA A 54 -11.58 -12.23 -3.02
CA ALA A 54 -12.36 -11.46 -2.06
C ALA A 54 -12.32 -9.95 -2.36
N LEU A 55 -11.15 -9.40 -2.70
CA LEU A 55 -11.00 -7.99 -3.09
C LEU A 55 -11.65 -7.65 -4.43
N ALA A 56 -11.95 -8.64 -5.27
CA ALA A 56 -12.68 -8.42 -6.52
C ALA A 56 -14.20 -8.34 -6.31
N ARG A 57 -14.72 -8.80 -5.16
CA ARG A 57 -16.16 -8.78 -4.89
C ARG A 57 -16.70 -7.35 -4.74
N PRO A 58 -17.83 -7.00 -5.38
CA PRO A 58 -18.39 -5.64 -5.31
C PRO A 58 -18.65 -5.17 -3.88
N ASP A 59 -19.25 -6.01 -3.03
CA ASP A 59 -19.59 -5.65 -1.65
C ASP A 59 -18.35 -5.35 -0.78
N VAL A 60 -17.24 -6.03 -1.05
CA VAL A 60 -15.95 -5.76 -0.39
C VAL A 60 -15.33 -4.48 -0.94
N ARG A 61 -15.33 -4.30 -2.27
CA ARG A 61 -14.79 -3.11 -2.93
C ARG A 61 -15.51 -1.85 -2.46
N ASP A 62 -16.83 -1.88 -2.41
CA ASP A 62 -17.66 -0.74 -2.03
C ASP A 62 -17.44 -0.34 -0.57
N LYS A 63 -17.38 -1.32 0.34
CA LYS A 63 -17.07 -1.06 1.76
C LYS A 63 -15.69 -0.45 1.94
N LEU A 64 -14.68 -0.96 1.23
CA LEU A 64 -13.31 -0.41 1.30
C LEU A 64 -13.24 0.99 0.68
N ALA A 65 -13.91 1.22 -0.45
CA ALA A 65 -13.99 2.53 -1.07
C ALA A 65 -14.69 3.57 -0.17
N GLN A 66 -15.77 3.19 0.50
CA GLN A 66 -16.46 4.03 1.50
C GLN A 66 -15.55 4.38 2.68
N ALA A 67 -14.64 3.48 3.06
CA ALA A 67 -13.62 3.73 4.07
C ALA A 67 -12.38 4.49 3.54
N GLY A 68 -12.39 4.92 2.27
CA GLY A 68 -11.32 5.71 1.66
C GLY A 68 -10.16 4.88 1.08
N PHE A 69 -10.30 3.57 0.99
CA PHE A 69 -9.29 2.69 0.37
C PHE A 69 -9.52 2.54 -1.13
N ASN A 70 -8.44 2.31 -1.87
CA ASN A 70 -8.47 1.82 -3.24
C ASN A 70 -8.04 0.35 -3.25
N PRO A 71 -8.96 -0.61 -3.07
CA PRO A 71 -8.59 -2.02 -2.98
C PRO A 71 -8.00 -2.50 -4.31
N LYS A 72 -6.75 -2.95 -4.25
CA LYS A 72 -6.04 -3.58 -5.35
C LYS A 72 -5.34 -4.83 -4.81
N GLY A 73 -5.65 -5.98 -5.40
CA GLY A 73 -4.90 -7.21 -5.11
C GLY A 73 -3.49 -7.15 -5.69
N SER A 74 -2.58 -7.91 -5.10
CA SER A 74 -1.23 -8.15 -5.62
C SER A 74 -0.89 -9.63 -5.49
N SER A 75 0.17 -10.05 -6.17
CA SER A 75 0.87 -11.29 -5.86
C SER A 75 1.65 -11.17 -4.54
N ALA A 76 2.03 -12.31 -3.96
CA ALA A 76 2.90 -12.35 -2.79
C ALA A 76 4.29 -11.74 -3.06
N ALA A 77 4.83 -11.94 -4.27
CA ALA A 77 6.14 -11.41 -4.68
C ALA A 77 6.12 -9.87 -4.82
N GLU A 78 5.03 -9.30 -5.33
CA GLU A 78 4.86 -7.84 -5.39
C GLU A 78 4.80 -7.23 -3.98
N LEU A 79 4.08 -7.86 -3.04
CA LEU A 79 4.03 -7.41 -1.65
C LEU A 79 5.40 -7.50 -0.97
N GLN A 80 6.16 -8.57 -1.23
CA GLN A 80 7.53 -8.71 -0.73
C GLN A 80 8.41 -7.58 -1.25
N THR A 81 8.34 -7.28 -2.55
CA THR A 81 9.11 -6.20 -3.19
C THR A 81 8.74 -4.84 -2.61
N LEU A 82 7.44 -4.57 -2.43
CA LEU A 82 6.94 -3.34 -1.82
C LEU A 82 7.47 -3.18 -0.39
N THR A 83 7.37 -4.24 0.41
CA THR A 83 7.84 -4.24 1.81
C THR A 83 9.33 -3.89 1.88
N GLN A 84 10.16 -4.55 1.07
CA GLN A 84 11.60 -4.31 1.05
C GLN A 84 11.93 -2.87 0.62
N THR A 85 11.28 -2.40 -0.44
CA THR A 85 11.52 -1.06 -1.00
C THR A 85 11.12 0.05 -0.02
N GLU A 86 9.96 -0.08 0.62
CA GLU A 86 9.47 0.91 1.58
C GLU A 86 10.28 0.85 2.89
N TYR A 87 10.70 -0.33 3.33
CA TYR A 87 11.62 -0.47 4.47
C TYR A 87 12.93 0.28 4.23
N GLU A 88 13.55 0.08 3.06
CA GLU A 88 14.78 0.80 2.70
C GLU A 88 14.57 2.31 2.59
N ARG A 89 13.47 2.73 1.95
CA ARG A 89 13.14 4.13 1.75
C ARG A 89 12.90 4.84 3.09
N PHE A 90 12.02 4.32 3.93
CA PHE A 90 11.72 4.92 5.22
C PHE A 90 12.86 4.78 6.22
N GLY A 91 13.64 3.69 6.15
CA GLY A 91 14.86 3.54 6.93
C GLY A 91 15.87 4.65 6.64
N LYS A 92 16.03 5.06 5.37
CA LYS A 92 16.88 6.21 5.00
C LYS A 92 16.33 7.52 5.55
N VAL A 93 15.03 7.75 5.43
CA VAL A 93 14.35 8.95 5.95
C VAL A 93 14.54 9.05 7.47
N ALA A 94 14.21 8.00 8.21
CA ALA A 94 14.31 7.95 9.66
C ALA A 94 15.75 8.24 10.13
N LYS A 95 16.75 7.59 9.52
CA LYS A 95 18.17 7.85 9.83
C LYS A 95 18.57 9.29 9.56
N SER A 96 18.18 9.85 8.41
CA SER A 96 18.53 11.24 8.06
C SER A 96 17.89 12.27 8.99
N ALA A 97 16.71 11.96 9.52
CA ALA A 97 15.94 12.84 10.40
C ALA A 97 16.20 12.60 11.90
N GLY A 98 17.09 11.66 12.26
CA GLY A 98 17.33 11.29 13.65
C GLY A 98 16.12 10.69 14.38
N ILE A 99 15.17 10.10 13.64
CA ILE A 99 13.96 9.51 14.20
C ILE A 99 14.32 8.17 14.84
N THR A 100 13.94 8.01 16.11
CA THR A 100 14.03 6.77 16.86
C THR A 100 12.66 6.42 17.43
N VAL A 101 12.45 5.15 17.72
CA VAL A 101 11.34 4.65 18.52
C VAL A 101 11.92 4.22 19.86
N ASP A 102 11.23 4.57 20.94
CA ASP A 102 11.63 4.25 22.33
C ASP A 102 11.73 2.73 22.57
#